data_AF-A0A951L9V6-F1
#
_entry.id   AF-A0A951L9V6-F1
#
_cell.length_a   1.000
_cell.length_b   1.000
_cell.length_c   1.000
_cell.angle_alpha   90.00
_cell.angle_beta   90.00
_cell.angle_gamma   90.00
#
_symmetry.space_group_name_H-M   'P 1'
#
loop_
_entity.id
_entity.type
_entity.pdbx_description
1 polymer ?
#
loop_
_entity_poly.entity_id
_entity_poly.type
_entity_poly.pdbx_seq_one_letter_code
_entity_poly.pdbx_strand_id
1 'polypeptide(L)'
;PDGPSHWNPLAHGNPTELKDKLIATERFTEPHYQRAAERYIQTALQVLRAAHPSRPPQLEELVGAMEPRRLSGLLRHLRRPAAERVQDYLASLTPDQHSAIRGLGTRLALVSESHTRRYLSDAGAGDGGAAGRGAIDLRAALAGEQVVLFSLNAGTYGQLSAQLGTLAIQDLVSAVGERLRAGERSPDGAGAGIEAGRGAGDGGRRPPAIIAIDEFSALGSDNVIALLARAREAGVSVLLCTQELADLDRAAPGLRDQVLGNTAIKLAHRQDVPSSAQTIAQMAGTEKAWEETRQLGGRLLAGHETGRGTRRQVEQFIVHPNEIKTLPPGEAVLISKLPPARARTVRVSAPQLDRPREPARRGDELAR
;
A
#
# COMPACT_ATOMS: atom_id res chain seq x y z
N PRO A 1 -11.91 -4.67 11.36
CA PRO A 1 -11.45 -6.00 10.91
C PRO A 1 -12.38 -7.08 11.46
N ASP A 2 -12.92 -7.93 10.59
CA ASP A 2 -13.92 -8.95 10.96
C ASP A 2 -13.53 -10.36 10.48
N GLY A 3 -12.22 -10.60 10.29
CA GLY A 3 -11.69 -11.87 9.80
C GLY A 3 -11.24 -12.81 10.93
N PRO A 4 -11.12 -14.13 10.67
CA PRO A 4 -10.65 -15.09 11.67
C PRO A 4 -9.13 -14.97 11.93
N SER A 5 -8.38 -14.33 11.03
CA SER A 5 -6.92 -14.33 11.08
C SER A 5 -6.36 -13.23 11.98
N HIS A 6 -5.13 -13.45 12.43
CA HIS A 6 -4.39 -12.53 13.28
C HIS A 6 -3.09 -12.11 12.58
N TRP A 7 -2.58 -10.93 12.91
CA TRP A 7 -1.42 -10.32 12.27
C TRP A 7 -0.61 -9.57 13.33
N ASN A 8 0.60 -10.04 13.60
CA ASN A 8 1.53 -9.29 14.43
C ASN A 8 2.37 -8.35 13.53
N PRO A 9 2.15 -7.02 13.56
CA PRO A 9 2.93 -6.08 12.74
C PRO A 9 4.43 -6.05 13.08
N LEU A 10 4.82 -6.64 14.22
CA LEU A 10 6.19 -6.71 14.70
C LEU A 10 6.82 -8.10 14.57
N ALA A 11 6.15 -9.04 13.88
CA ALA A 11 6.61 -10.42 13.71
C ALA A 11 7.98 -10.52 13.00
N HIS A 12 8.23 -9.63 12.02
CA HIS A 12 9.42 -9.67 11.17
C HIS A 12 10.21 -8.37 11.21
N GLY A 13 11.54 -8.52 11.22
CA GLY A 13 12.50 -7.42 11.18
C GLY A 13 13.34 -7.34 12.46
N ASN A 14 14.47 -6.67 12.34
CA ASN A 14 15.29 -6.32 13.50
C ASN A 14 14.72 -5.06 14.22
N PRO A 15 15.15 -4.75 15.46
CA PRO A 15 14.65 -3.60 16.22
C PRO A 15 14.72 -2.25 15.49
N THR A 16 15.66 -2.04 14.59
CA THR A 16 15.75 -0.81 13.80
C THR A 16 14.66 -0.75 12.73
N GLU A 17 14.44 -1.85 11.99
CA GLU A 17 13.36 -1.97 11.00
C GLU A 17 11.98 -1.81 11.67
N LEU A 18 11.79 -2.45 12.83
CA LEU A 18 10.56 -2.32 13.61
C LEU A 18 10.34 -0.90 14.14
N LYS A 19 11.40 -0.22 14.58
CA LYS A 19 11.35 1.19 14.99
C LYS A 19 10.94 2.07 13.82
N ASP A 20 11.55 1.93 12.65
CA ASP A 20 11.21 2.72 11.45
C ASP A 20 9.74 2.51 11.04
N LYS A 21 9.26 1.25 11.06
CA LYS A 21 7.86 0.89 10.80
C LYS A 21 6.88 1.63 11.73
N LEU A 22 7.18 1.68 13.02
CA LEU A 22 6.31 2.32 14.02
C LEU A 22 6.39 3.84 13.97
N ILE A 23 7.56 4.41 13.69
CA ILE A 23 7.72 5.86 13.58
C ILE A 23 7.00 6.40 12.34
N ALA A 24 6.96 5.63 11.25
CA ALA A 24 6.25 5.98 10.03
C ALA A 24 4.72 6.07 10.17
N THR A 25 4.14 5.61 11.29
CA THR A 25 2.70 5.81 11.57
C THR A 25 2.38 7.19 12.12
N GLU A 26 3.39 8.02 12.41
CA GLU A 26 3.25 9.29 13.10
C GLU A 26 3.86 10.44 12.30
N ARG A 27 3.26 11.63 12.43
CA ARG A 27 3.83 12.88 11.91
C ARG A 27 4.35 13.72 13.07
N PHE A 28 5.66 13.95 13.08
CA PHE A 28 6.30 14.82 14.06
C PHE A 28 6.50 16.21 13.47
N THR A 29 6.10 17.24 14.21
CA THR A 29 6.36 18.64 13.85
C THR A 29 7.74 19.11 14.32
N GLU A 30 8.26 18.49 15.39
CA GLU A 30 9.50 18.88 16.05
C GLU A 30 10.55 17.75 15.98
N PRO A 31 11.68 17.96 15.28
CA PRO A 31 12.69 16.91 15.07
C PRO A 31 13.30 16.34 16.35
N HIS A 32 13.38 17.11 17.45
CA HIS A 32 13.93 16.59 18.70
C HIS A 32 12.98 15.59 19.38
N TYR A 33 11.66 15.82 19.35
CA TYR A 33 10.69 14.86 19.88
C TYR A 33 10.69 13.56 19.08
N GLN A 34 10.82 13.66 17.75
CA GLN A 34 10.97 12.48 16.89
C GLN A 34 12.21 11.66 17.29
N ARG A 35 13.39 12.29 17.41
CA ARG A 35 14.63 11.61 17.79
C ARG A 35 14.57 10.97 19.18
N ALA A 36 13.92 11.63 20.13
CA ALA A 36 13.72 11.09 21.47
C ALA A 36 12.85 9.82 21.43
N ALA A 37 11.74 9.85 20.70
CA ALA A 37 10.83 8.72 20.54
C ALA A 37 11.50 7.57 19.76
N GLU A 38 12.23 7.87 18.68
CA GLU A 38 13.01 6.90 17.91
C GLU A 38 14.03 6.16 18.79
N ARG A 39 14.84 6.89 19.55
CA ARG A 39 15.85 6.30 20.45
C ARG A 39 15.20 5.43 21.53
N TYR A 40 14.07 5.86 22.07
CA TYR A 40 13.38 5.10 23.11
C TYR A 40 12.79 3.80 22.54
N ILE A 41 12.03 3.85 21.43
CA ILE A 41 11.47 2.65 20.79
C ILE A 41 12.58 1.69 20.36
N GLN A 42 13.67 2.22 19.80
CA GLN A 42 14.84 1.42 19.45
C GLN A 42 15.37 0.63 20.66
N THR A 43 15.44 1.28 21.82
CA THR A 43 15.90 0.67 23.08
C THR A 43 14.87 -0.33 23.61
N ALA A 44 13.60 0.03 23.64
CA ALA A 44 12.51 -0.83 24.11
C ALA A 44 12.42 -2.13 23.29
N LEU A 45 12.50 -2.05 21.97
CA LEU A 45 12.51 -3.23 21.09
C LEU A 45 13.76 -4.11 21.30
N GLN A 46 14.92 -3.51 21.55
CA GLN A 46 16.13 -4.27 21.88
C GLN A 46 15.99 -5.01 23.22
N VAL A 47 15.44 -4.35 24.24
CA VAL A 47 15.18 -4.95 25.55
C VAL A 47 14.14 -6.07 25.45
N LEU A 48 13.02 -5.86 24.74
CA LEU A 48 11.99 -6.88 24.54
C LEU A 48 12.56 -8.11 23.83
N ARG A 49 13.34 -7.92 22.77
CA ARG A 49 13.99 -9.03 22.06
C ARG A 49 15.01 -9.78 22.92
N ALA A 50 15.74 -9.07 23.78
CA ALA A 50 16.67 -9.71 24.72
C ALA A 50 15.97 -10.45 25.86
N ALA A 51 14.86 -9.92 26.35
CA ALA A 51 14.04 -10.54 27.39
C ALA A 51 13.24 -11.76 26.87
N HIS A 52 12.88 -11.76 25.59
CA HIS A 52 12.09 -12.81 24.94
C HIS A 52 12.72 -13.27 23.61
N PRO A 53 13.87 -13.97 23.64
CA PRO A 53 14.62 -14.30 22.42
C PRO A 53 13.93 -15.34 21.53
N SER A 54 12.96 -16.11 22.04
CA SER A 54 12.30 -17.20 21.34
C SER A 54 11.03 -16.79 20.58
N ARG A 55 10.61 -15.52 20.64
CA ARG A 55 9.42 -15.03 19.96
C ARG A 55 9.56 -13.56 19.55
N PRO A 56 8.83 -13.09 18.52
CA PRO A 56 8.82 -11.68 18.18
C PRO A 56 8.19 -10.83 19.30
N PRO A 57 8.53 -9.53 19.37
CA PRO A 57 7.83 -8.59 20.23
C PRO A 57 6.37 -8.45 19.78
N GLN A 58 5.48 -8.17 20.73
CA GLN A 58 4.07 -7.87 20.44
C GLN A 58 3.80 -6.38 20.65
N LEU A 59 2.82 -5.84 19.91
CA LEU A 59 2.49 -4.42 19.99
C LEU A 59 2.05 -4.02 21.40
N GLU A 60 1.23 -4.86 22.07
CA GLU A 60 0.80 -4.63 23.45
C GLU A 60 1.98 -4.55 24.43
N GLU A 61 2.96 -5.44 24.28
CA GLU A 61 4.15 -5.46 25.14
C GLU A 61 5.00 -4.22 24.94
N LEU A 62 5.13 -3.78 23.68
CA LEU A 62 5.81 -2.54 23.37
C LEU A 62 5.10 -1.35 24.00
N VAL A 63 3.77 -1.27 23.89
CA VAL A 63 2.97 -0.20 24.54
C VAL A 63 3.21 -0.20 26.04
N GLY A 64 3.21 -1.37 26.69
CA GLY A 64 3.60 -1.48 28.10
C GLY A 64 5.03 -1.00 28.38
N ALA A 65 5.97 -1.30 27.50
CA ALA A 65 7.36 -0.87 27.58
C ALA A 65 7.57 0.63 27.26
N MET A 66 6.56 1.34 26.75
CA MET A 66 6.61 2.81 26.58
C MET A 66 6.65 3.55 27.93
N GLU A 67 6.28 2.89 29.03
CA GLU A 67 6.49 3.39 30.38
C GLU A 67 7.90 3.01 30.90
N PRO A 68 8.77 3.99 31.19
CA PRO A 68 10.16 3.74 31.59
C PRO A 68 10.32 2.80 32.79
N ARG A 69 9.39 2.87 33.76
CA ARG A 69 9.40 1.97 34.92
C ARG A 69 9.15 0.51 34.53
N ARG A 70 8.22 0.27 33.60
CA ARG A 70 7.92 -1.08 33.09
C ARG A 70 9.08 -1.63 32.27
N LEU A 71 9.71 -0.79 31.45
CA LEU A 71 10.91 -1.15 30.69
C LEU A 71 12.09 -1.49 31.62
N SER A 72 12.32 -0.70 32.67
CA SER A 72 13.35 -0.97 33.69
C SER A 72 13.13 -2.34 34.36
N GLY A 73 11.87 -2.71 34.63
CA GLY A 73 11.54 -4.03 35.15
C GLY A 73 12.02 -5.19 34.26
N LEU A 74 12.03 -5.03 32.94
CA LEU A 74 12.49 -6.05 31.99
C LEU A 74 14.01 -6.25 31.98
N LEU A 75 14.78 -5.29 32.50
CA LEU A 75 16.26 -5.34 32.50
C LEU A 75 16.82 -6.51 33.31
N ARG A 76 16.04 -7.06 34.25
CA ARG A 76 16.42 -8.27 35.01
C ARG A 76 16.72 -9.50 34.14
N HIS A 77 16.22 -9.52 32.91
CA HIS A 77 16.43 -10.60 31.93
C HIS A 77 17.64 -10.36 31.01
N LEU A 78 18.29 -9.20 31.13
CA LEU A 78 19.44 -8.85 30.31
C LEU A 78 20.76 -9.13 31.04
N ARG A 79 21.84 -9.25 30.26
CA ARG A 79 23.20 -9.26 30.82
C ARG A 79 23.50 -7.93 31.51
N ARG A 80 24.19 -7.99 32.65
CA ARG A 80 24.47 -6.84 33.53
C ARG A 80 25.03 -5.60 32.78
N PRO A 81 26.05 -5.69 31.90
CA PRO A 81 26.55 -4.50 31.20
C PRO A 81 25.53 -3.86 30.25
N ALA A 82 24.59 -4.65 29.69
CA ALA A 82 23.53 -4.11 28.85
C ALA A 82 22.41 -3.49 29.69
N ALA A 83 22.04 -4.13 30.81
CA ALA A 83 21.07 -3.60 31.75
C ALA A 83 21.52 -2.24 32.33
N GLU A 84 22.79 -2.12 32.76
CA GLU A 84 23.37 -0.88 33.29
C GLU A 84 23.30 0.26 32.26
N ARG A 85 23.73 0.01 31.01
CA ARG A 85 23.63 1.02 29.93
C ARG A 85 22.21 1.51 29.67
N VAL A 86 21.23 0.61 29.70
CA VAL A 86 19.82 1.01 29.49
C VAL A 86 19.31 1.76 30.72
N GLN A 87 19.65 1.33 31.93
CA GLN A 87 19.27 2.02 33.16
C GLN A 87 19.83 3.45 33.22
N ASP A 88 21.09 3.64 32.85
CA ASP A 88 21.72 4.97 32.77
C ASP A 88 21.01 5.86 31.76
N TYR A 89 20.65 5.31 30.59
CA TYR A 89 19.86 6.03 29.60
C TYR A 89 18.50 6.46 30.17
N LEU A 90 17.76 5.55 30.81
CA LEU A 90 16.45 5.86 31.39
C LEU A 90 16.55 6.92 32.49
N ALA A 91 17.61 6.89 33.29
CA ALA A 91 17.88 7.90 34.31
C ALA A 91 18.25 9.28 33.73
N SER A 92 18.78 9.32 32.50
CA SER A 92 19.16 10.57 31.81
C SER A 92 18.02 11.25 31.02
N LEU A 93 16.84 10.65 31.00
CA LEU A 93 15.70 11.19 30.23
C LEU A 93 15.25 12.55 30.79
N THR A 94 15.13 13.53 29.92
CA THR A 94 14.59 14.85 30.29
C THR A 94 13.05 14.84 30.33
N PRO A 95 12.39 15.79 31.01
CA PRO A 95 10.93 15.91 31.01
C PRO A 95 10.32 15.99 29.61
N ASP A 96 10.97 16.71 28.69
CA ASP A 96 10.54 16.86 27.31
C ASP A 96 10.63 15.52 26.54
N GLN A 97 11.69 14.75 26.76
CA GLN A 97 11.83 13.42 26.18
C GLN A 97 10.76 12.46 26.73
N HIS A 98 10.48 12.51 28.04
CA HIS A 98 9.39 11.75 28.65
C HIS A 98 8.03 12.10 28.02
N SER A 99 7.76 13.38 27.77
CA SER A 99 6.54 13.84 27.11
C SER A 99 6.42 13.26 25.70
N ALA A 100 7.50 13.33 24.90
CA ALA A 100 7.53 12.77 23.54
C ALA A 100 7.29 11.25 23.51
N ILE A 101 7.97 10.51 24.40
CA ILE A 101 7.82 9.05 24.55
C ILE A 101 6.38 8.71 24.93
N ARG A 102 5.81 9.39 25.92
CA ARG A 102 4.43 9.19 26.35
C ARG A 102 3.44 9.49 25.22
N GLY A 103 3.64 10.58 24.48
CA GLY A 103 2.79 10.94 23.36
C GLY A 103 2.72 9.83 22.29
N LEU A 104 3.86 9.27 21.90
CA LEU A 104 3.89 8.14 20.98
C LEU A 104 3.28 6.87 21.60
N GLY A 105 3.58 6.59 22.87
CA GLY A 105 3.01 5.46 23.61
C GLY A 105 1.49 5.49 23.65
N THR A 106 0.89 6.64 23.94
CA THR A 106 -0.58 6.83 23.91
C THR A 106 -1.16 6.52 22.54
N ARG A 107 -0.50 6.92 21.46
CA ARG A 107 -1.01 6.66 20.09
C ARG A 107 -0.92 5.20 19.70
N LEU A 108 0.18 4.51 20.06
CA LEU A 108 0.30 3.07 19.88
C LEU A 108 -0.73 2.32 20.74
N ALA A 109 -1.00 2.82 21.96
CA ALA A 109 -2.04 2.29 22.84
C ALA A 109 -3.43 2.37 22.19
N LEU A 110 -3.79 3.50 21.56
CA LEU A 110 -5.05 3.66 20.85
C LEU A 110 -5.27 2.58 19.77
N VAL A 111 -4.21 2.10 19.12
CA VAL A 111 -4.30 0.98 18.17
C VAL A 111 -4.44 -0.34 18.92
N SER A 112 -3.52 -0.63 19.85
CA SER A 112 -3.41 -1.92 20.53
C SER A 112 -4.53 -2.22 21.53
N GLU A 113 -5.20 -1.20 22.05
CA GLU A 113 -6.28 -1.30 23.05
C GLU A 113 -7.68 -1.13 22.41
N SER A 114 -7.74 -0.88 21.10
CA SER A 114 -9.00 -0.78 20.38
C SER A 114 -9.66 -2.15 20.17
N HIS A 115 -10.85 -2.14 19.55
CA HIS A 115 -11.54 -3.36 19.12
C HIS A 115 -10.72 -4.25 18.17
N THR A 116 -9.61 -3.75 17.61
CA THR A 116 -8.73 -4.52 16.72
C THR A 116 -7.65 -5.31 17.47
N ARG A 117 -7.48 -5.08 18.77
CA ARG A 117 -6.50 -5.76 19.65
C ARG A 117 -6.37 -7.25 19.39
N ARG A 118 -7.50 -7.95 19.33
CA ARG A 118 -7.59 -9.41 19.13
C ARG A 118 -7.00 -9.92 17.81
N TYR A 119 -6.76 -9.03 16.85
CA TYR A 119 -6.17 -9.34 15.56
C TYR A 119 -4.71 -8.91 15.45
N LEU A 120 -4.15 -8.20 16.44
CA LEU A 120 -2.80 -7.62 16.38
C LEU A 120 -1.73 -8.43 17.13
N SER A 121 -2.08 -9.63 17.57
CA SER A 121 -1.19 -10.54 18.31
C SER A 121 -1.03 -11.87 17.58
N ASP A 122 0.03 -12.61 17.89
CA ASP A 122 0.17 -13.99 17.42
C ASP A 122 -0.89 -14.88 18.09
N ALA A 123 -1.46 -15.86 17.35
CA ALA A 123 -2.40 -16.83 17.91
C ALA A 123 -1.72 -17.60 19.05
N GLY A 124 -2.04 -17.21 20.28
CA GLY A 124 -1.42 -17.73 21.49
C GLY A 124 -1.41 -16.72 22.64
N ALA A 125 -1.56 -15.42 22.35
CA ALA A 125 -1.69 -14.40 23.38
C ALA A 125 -3.16 -14.25 23.81
N GLY A 126 -3.65 -15.19 24.63
CA GLY A 126 -4.77 -14.98 25.55
C GLY A 126 -6.14 -14.70 24.93
N ASP A 127 -6.80 -15.73 24.41
CA ASP A 127 -8.20 -15.99 24.73
C ASP A 127 -8.54 -17.42 24.31
N GLY A 128 -9.17 -18.20 25.19
CA GLY A 128 -9.49 -19.61 25.01
C GLY A 128 -10.60 -19.90 23.99
N GLY A 129 -10.59 -19.22 22.83
CA GLY A 129 -11.65 -19.28 21.84
C GLY A 129 -11.13 -19.41 20.40
N ALA A 130 -11.37 -20.59 19.83
CA ALA A 130 -11.21 -21.00 18.43
C ALA A 130 -9.78 -21.38 17.98
N ALA A 131 -9.44 -22.64 18.23
CA ALA A 131 -8.48 -23.40 17.42
C ALA A 131 -8.88 -23.33 15.93
N GLY A 132 -8.00 -22.78 15.08
CA GLY A 132 -8.20 -22.68 13.63
C GLY A 132 -7.85 -21.34 12.97
N ARG A 133 -7.42 -20.32 13.72
CA ARG A 133 -7.12 -18.97 13.20
C ARG A 133 -5.71 -18.88 12.62
N GLY A 134 -5.58 -18.74 11.29
CA GLY A 134 -4.28 -18.61 10.61
C GLY A 134 -3.57 -17.28 10.90
N ALA A 135 -2.25 -17.32 11.04
CA ALA A 135 -1.39 -16.14 11.15
C ALA A 135 -1.20 -15.53 9.76
N ILE A 136 -1.42 -14.21 9.64
CA ILE A 136 -1.10 -13.47 8.43
C ILE A 136 0.42 -13.23 8.42
N ASP A 137 1.11 -13.82 7.46
CA ASP A 137 2.48 -13.49 7.10
C ASP A 137 2.50 -12.96 5.65
N LEU A 138 2.82 -11.67 5.51
CA LEU A 138 2.88 -11.00 4.21
C LEU A 138 4.05 -11.49 3.35
N ARG A 139 5.12 -12.02 3.94
CA ARG A 139 6.23 -12.63 3.17
C ARG A 139 5.75 -13.91 2.51
N ALA A 140 5.10 -14.78 3.27
CA ALA A 140 4.51 -16.02 2.77
C ALA A 140 3.45 -15.73 1.69
N ALA A 141 2.61 -14.72 1.91
CA ALA A 141 1.62 -14.28 0.92
C ALA A 141 2.29 -13.81 -0.39
N LEU A 142 3.34 -12.99 -0.31
CA LEU A 142 4.10 -12.57 -1.50
C LEU A 142 4.83 -13.73 -2.19
N ALA A 143 5.16 -14.80 -1.47
CA ALA A 143 5.72 -16.03 -2.05
C ALA A 143 4.68 -16.89 -2.81
N GLY A 144 3.40 -16.54 -2.75
CA GLY A 144 2.32 -17.17 -3.52
C GLY A 144 1.51 -18.23 -2.78
N GLU A 145 1.71 -18.39 -1.47
CA GLU A 145 1.02 -19.42 -0.69
C GLU A 145 -0.39 -18.99 -0.26
N GLN A 146 -0.68 -17.69 -0.22
CA GLN A 146 -1.87 -17.15 0.45
C GLN A 146 -2.39 -15.87 -0.21
N VAL A 147 -3.71 -15.67 -0.12
CA VAL A 147 -4.37 -14.39 -0.40
C VAL A 147 -4.69 -13.71 0.92
N VAL A 148 -4.21 -12.49 1.11
CA VAL A 148 -4.45 -11.70 2.33
C VAL A 148 -5.30 -10.49 1.99
N LEU A 149 -6.37 -10.28 2.77
CA LEU A 149 -7.25 -9.12 2.65
C LEU A 149 -7.30 -8.35 3.98
N PHE A 150 -6.83 -7.11 3.96
CA PHE A 150 -7.08 -6.16 5.04
C PHE A 150 -8.33 -5.35 4.72
N SER A 151 -9.46 -5.70 5.35
CA SER A 151 -10.69 -4.92 5.28
C SER A 151 -10.76 -3.93 6.44
N LEU A 152 -10.48 -2.66 6.14
CA LEU A 152 -10.46 -1.55 7.11
C LEU A 152 -11.67 -0.65 6.87
N ASN A 153 -12.52 -0.49 7.88
CA ASN A 153 -13.70 0.38 7.77
C ASN A 153 -13.32 1.83 8.07
N ALA A 154 -12.78 2.50 7.06
CA ALA A 154 -12.39 3.91 7.14
C ALA A 154 -13.61 4.85 7.36
N GLY A 155 -14.81 4.46 6.91
CA GLY A 155 -16.03 5.25 7.08
C GLY A 155 -16.46 5.37 8.56
N THR A 156 -16.30 4.30 9.34
CA THR A 156 -16.61 4.31 10.78
C THR A 156 -15.40 4.67 11.65
N TYR A 157 -14.19 4.22 11.26
CA TYR A 157 -12.99 4.34 12.07
C TYR A 157 -11.84 4.98 11.28
N GLY A 158 -12.00 6.23 10.85
CA GLY A 158 -11.03 6.91 9.97
C GLY A 158 -9.58 6.87 10.47
N GLN A 159 -9.29 7.43 11.65
CA GLN A 159 -7.93 7.51 12.18
C GLN A 159 -7.31 6.12 12.46
N LEU A 160 -8.06 5.22 13.08
CA LEU A 160 -7.58 3.87 13.38
C LEU A 160 -7.31 3.07 12.10
N SER A 161 -8.17 3.18 11.08
CA SER A 161 -7.97 2.53 9.79
C SER A 161 -6.73 3.07 9.08
N ALA A 162 -6.49 4.38 9.13
CA ALA A 162 -5.29 5.00 8.59
C ALA A 162 -4.01 4.47 9.26
N GLN A 163 -4.01 4.36 10.59
CA GLN A 163 -2.86 3.83 11.35
C GLN A 163 -2.60 2.35 11.04
N LEU A 164 -3.64 1.51 11.05
CA LEU A 164 -3.54 0.08 10.74
C LEU A 164 -3.09 -0.15 9.30
N GLY A 165 -3.67 0.59 8.36
CA GLY A 165 -3.27 0.53 6.95
C GLY A 165 -1.82 0.95 6.78
N THR A 166 -1.36 2.00 7.49
CA THR A 166 0.04 2.43 7.45
C THR A 166 0.99 1.35 8.00
N LEU A 167 0.65 0.69 9.11
CA LEU A 167 1.42 -0.44 9.62
C LEU A 167 1.49 -1.60 8.61
N ALA A 168 0.38 -1.91 7.94
CA ALA A 168 0.33 -2.97 6.93
C ALA A 168 1.18 -2.62 5.70
N ILE A 169 1.14 -1.37 5.22
CA ILE A 169 1.97 -0.89 4.13
C ILE A 169 3.46 -0.95 4.50
N GLN A 170 3.84 -0.51 5.71
CA GLN A 170 5.22 -0.60 6.17
C GLN A 170 5.69 -2.05 6.27
N ASP A 171 4.82 -2.95 6.72
CA ASP A 171 5.13 -4.38 6.76
C ASP A 171 5.30 -4.98 5.35
N LEU A 172 4.48 -4.57 4.38
CA LEU A 172 4.65 -4.90 2.96
C LEU A 172 5.96 -4.35 2.38
N VAL A 173 6.32 -3.11 2.69
CA VAL A 173 7.58 -2.50 2.23
C VAL A 173 8.79 -3.31 2.72
N SER A 174 8.76 -3.77 3.98
CA SER A 174 9.79 -4.68 4.50
C SER A 174 9.76 -6.04 3.80
N ALA A 175 8.58 -6.65 3.63
CA ALA A 175 8.42 -7.95 2.97
C ALA A 175 8.91 -7.93 1.51
N VAL A 176 8.62 -6.86 0.78
CA VAL A 176 9.09 -6.61 -0.59
C VAL A 176 10.62 -6.47 -0.62
N GLY A 177 11.21 -5.76 0.34
CA GLY A 177 12.67 -5.62 0.46
C GLY A 177 13.36 -6.96 0.73
N GLU A 178 12.78 -7.81 1.58
CA GLU A 178 13.26 -9.18 1.81
C GLU A 178 13.16 -10.04 0.54
N ARG A 179 12.02 -9.95 -0.16
CA ARG A 179 11.81 -10.63 -1.45
C ARG A 179 12.88 -10.25 -2.47
N LEU A 180 13.19 -8.96 -2.62
CA LEU A 180 14.23 -8.47 -3.53
C LEU A 180 15.60 -9.09 -3.21
N ARG A 181 16.04 -9.01 -1.94
CA ARG A 181 17.32 -9.57 -1.47
C ARG A 181 17.43 -11.07 -1.65
N ALA A 182 16.32 -11.80 -1.45
CA ALA A 182 16.29 -13.24 -1.73
C ALA A 182 16.49 -13.55 -3.22
N GLY A 183 16.28 -12.58 -4.12
CA GLY A 183 16.36 -12.76 -5.58
C GLY A 183 17.77 -12.55 -6.07
N GLU A 184 18.44 -11.55 -5.53
CA GLU A 184 19.86 -11.27 -5.78
C GLU A 184 20.77 -12.42 -5.31
N ARG A 185 20.35 -13.17 -4.29
CA ARG A 185 21.09 -14.32 -3.75
C ARG A 185 20.90 -15.62 -4.54
N SER A 186 19.96 -15.66 -5.48
CA SER A 186 19.77 -16.84 -6.35
C SER A 186 20.84 -16.80 -7.46
N PRO A 187 21.67 -17.84 -7.64
CA PRO A 187 22.80 -17.82 -8.59
C PRO A 187 22.40 -17.58 -10.05
N ASP A 188 21.13 -17.77 -10.39
CA ASP A 188 20.57 -17.55 -11.73
C ASP A 188 20.15 -16.08 -11.99
N GLY A 189 20.35 -15.17 -11.02
CA GLY A 189 19.86 -13.79 -11.03
C GLY A 189 20.78 -12.74 -11.65
N ALA A 190 21.93 -13.13 -12.22
CA ALA A 190 22.78 -12.21 -12.96
C ALA A 190 22.15 -11.88 -14.33
N GLY A 191 21.22 -10.92 -14.35
CA GLY A 191 20.74 -10.30 -15.58
C GLY A 191 19.39 -10.80 -16.10
N ALA A 192 18.35 -10.87 -15.26
CA ALA A 192 16.98 -10.91 -15.77
C ALA A 192 16.50 -9.47 -16.10
N GLY A 193 17.19 -8.84 -17.05
CA GLY A 193 16.56 -7.81 -17.87
C GLY A 193 15.34 -8.43 -18.57
N ILE A 194 14.32 -7.60 -18.80
CA ILE A 194 13.08 -7.99 -19.47
C ILE A 194 13.41 -8.34 -20.92
N GLU A 195 13.83 -9.57 -21.19
CA GLU A 195 13.89 -10.13 -22.54
C GLU A 195 13.11 -11.43 -22.60
N ALA A 196 12.07 -11.41 -23.43
CA ALA A 196 11.24 -12.53 -23.76
C ALA A 196 12.01 -13.52 -24.65
N GLY A 197 12.75 -14.44 -24.03
CA GLY A 197 13.39 -15.57 -24.70
C GLY A 197 12.64 -16.87 -24.43
N ARG A 198 12.04 -17.46 -25.48
CA ARG A 198 11.48 -18.81 -25.45
C ARG A 198 12.62 -19.84 -25.39
N GLY A 199 12.57 -20.70 -24.38
CA GLY A 199 13.20 -22.02 -24.38
C GLY A 199 14.52 -22.12 -23.60
N ALA A 200 14.45 -22.75 -22.42
CA ALA A 200 15.38 -23.75 -21.87
C ALA A 200 15.34 -23.72 -20.33
N GLY A 201 14.87 -24.83 -19.71
CA GLY A 201 14.99 -25.11 -18.27
C GLY A 201 14.06 -24.31 -17.36
N ASP A 202 13.27 -25.00 -16.53
CA ASP A 202 12.42 -24.42 -15.48
C ASP A 202 13.28 -23.88 -14.32
N GLY A 203 14.09 -22.86 -14.61
CA GLY A 203 14.87 -22.09 -13.64
C GLY A 203 13.97 -21.10 -12.92
N GLY A 204 13.19 -21.60 -11.95
CA GLY A 204 12.66 -20.86 -10.80
C GLY A 204 12.14 -19.44 -11.05
N ARG A 205 11.31 -19.23 -12.07
CA ARG A 205 10.71 -17.92 -12.29
C ARG A 205 9.73 -17.64 -11.13
N ARG A 206 10.08 -16.66 -10.29
CA ARG A 206 9.30 -16.33 -9.08
C ARG A 206 7.82 -16.16 -9.39
N PRO A 207 6.92 -16.69 -8.55
CA PRO A 207 5.49 -16.53 -8.76
C PRO A 207 5.14 -15.04 -8.76
N PRO A 208 4.30 -14.58 -9.71
CA PRO A 208 3.87 -13.19 -9.73
C PRO A 208 3.09 -12.87 -8.46
N ALA A 209 3.37 -11.73 -7.86
CA ALA A 209 2.65 -11.24 -6.69
C ALA A 209 2.01 -9.89 -7.01
N ILE A 210 0.80 -9.68 -6.50
CA ILE A 210 0.04 -8.44 -6.67
C ILE A 210 -0.28 -7.89 -5.27
N ILE A 211 -0.04 -6.60 -5.09
CA ILE A 211 -0.52 -5.83 -3.95
C ILE A 211 -1.58 -4.88 -4.49
N ALA A 212 -2.81 -4.97 -3.96
CA ALA A 212 -3.90 -4.07 -4.32
C ALA A 212 -4.24 -3.14 -3.16
N ILE A 213 -4.34 -1.85 -3.44
CA ILE A 213 -4.72 -0.80 -2.49
C ILE A 213 -5.94 -0.08 -3.07
N ASP A 214 -7.11 -0.32 -2.48
CA ASP A 214 -8.39 0.21 -2.99
C ASP A 214 -8.58 1.71 -2.67
N GLU A 215 -8.16 2.13 -1.47
CA GLU A 215 -8.29 3.51 -1.03
C GLU A 215 -6.95 3.99 -0.45
N PHE A 216 -6.27 4.85 -1.21
CA PHE A 216 -4.96 5.35 -0.82
C PHE A 216 -5.05 6.59 0.08
N SER A 217 -6.14 7.37 0.00
CA SER A 217 -6.22 8.70 0.65
C SER A 217 -6.11 8.63 2.18
N ALA A 218 -6.49 7.49 2.75
CA ALA A 218 -6.35 7.20 4.18
C ALA A 218 -4.94 6.75 4.59
N LEU A 219 -4.04 6.46 3.64
CA LEU A 219 -2.71 5.91 3.89
C LEU A 219 -1.64 7.00 3.74
N GLY A 220 -0.58 6.95 4.56
CA GLY A 220 0.52 7.91 4.45
C GLY A 220 1.18 7.87 3.05
N SER A 221 1.18 9.01 2.35
CA SER A 221 1.65 9.16 0.96
C SER A 221 3.05 8.59 0.71
N ASP A 222 3.99 8.93 1.60
CA ASP A 222 5.41 8.58 1.45
C ASP A 222 5.61 7.06 1.50
N ASN A 223 4.78 6.38 2.27
CA ASN A 223 4.82 4.93 2.47
C ASN A 223 4.34 4.20 1.21
N VAL A 224 3.31 4.72 0.55
CA VAL A 224 2.77 4.17 -0.71
C VAL A 224 3.76 4.39 -1.86
N ILE A 225 4.38 5.56 -1.94
CA ILE A 225 5.43 5.83 -2.95
C ILE A 225 6.62 4.88 -2.77
N ALA A 226 7.09 4.70 -1.53
CA ALA A 226 8.18 3.78 -1.22
C ALA A 226 7.82 2.34 -1.61
N LEU A 227 6.56 1.93 -1.38
CA LEU A 227 6.06 0.62 -1.81
C LEU A 227 6.07 0.49 -3.34
N LEU A 228 5.56 1.47 -4.09
CA LEU A 228 5.53 1.45 -5.55
C LEU A 228 6.93 1.28 -6.15
N ALA A 229 7.90 2.05 -5.67
CA ALA A 229 9.28 2.00 -6.16
C ALA A 229 9.91 0.62 -5.88
N ARG A 230 9.83 0.13 -4.65
CA ARG A 230 10.46 -1.14 -4.24
C ARG A 230 9.76 -2.36 -4.82
N ALA A 231 8.43 -2.32 -4.94
CA ALA A 231 7.66 -3.45 -5.48
C ALA A 231 8.05 -3.74 -6.92
N ARG A 232 8.26 -2.69 -7.73
CA ARG A 232 8.73 -2.81 -9.11
C ARG A 232 10.07 -3.57 -9.18
N GLU A 233 11.03 -3.21 -8.33
CA GLU A 233 12.35 -3.86 -8.27
C GLU A 233 12.24 -5.34 -7.84
N ALA A 234 11.33 -5.65 -6.91
CA ALA A 234 11.11 -7.00 -6.42
C ALA A 234 10.22 -7.90 -7.31
N GLY A 235 9.83 -7.41 -8.50
CA GLY A 235 8.92 -8.12 -9.40
C GLY A 235 7.50 -8.30 -8.84
N VAL A 236 7.05 -7.36 -8.01
CA VAL A 236 5.71 -7.29 -7.43
C VAL A 236 4.92 -6.20 -8.14
N SER A 237 3.72 -6.54 -8.63
CA SER A 237 2.82 -5.56 -9.24
C SER A 237 2.00 -4.86 -8.17
N VAL A 238 1.89 -3.54 -8.25
CA VAL A 238 1.02 -2.75 -7.36
C VAL A 238 -0.16 -2.22 -8.16
N LEU A 239 -1.37 -2.55 -7.72
CA LEU A 239 -2.62 -1.99 -8.19
C LEU A 239 -3.07 -0.93 -7.18
N LEU A 240 -3.10 0.32 -7.62
CA LEU A 240 -3.57 1.45 -6.83
C LEU A 240 -4.89 1.94 -7.40
N CYS A 241 -5.89 2.07 -6.54
CA CYS A 241 -7.19 2.66 -6.86
C CYS A 241 -7.34 3.98 -6.09
N THR A 242 -8.00 4.94 -6.74
CA THR A 242 -8.40 6.23 -6.17
C THR A 242 -9.72 6.63 -6.82
N GLN A 243 -10.56 7.33 -6.05
CA GLN A 243 -11.82 7.85 -6.58
C GLN A 243 -11.57 9.00 -7.57
N GLU A 244 -10.60 9.85 -7.25
CA GLU A 244 -10.30 11.04 -8.04
C GLU A 244 -8.78 11.33 -8.01
N LEU A 245 -8.27 11.96 -9.06
CA LEU A 245 -6.84 12.20 -9.25
C LEU A 245 -6.30 13.37 -8.40
N ALA A 246 -7.07 14.43 -8.21
CA ALA A 246 -6.75 15.56 -7.34
C ALA A 246 -6.75 15.18 -5.84
N ASP A 247 -7.31 14.05 -5.44
CA ASP A 247 -7.09 13.51 -4.08
C ASP A 247 -5.61 13.21 -3.83
N LEU A 248 -4.87 12.79 -4.88
CA LEU A 248 -3.41 12.62 -4.79
C LEU A 248 -2.70 13.96 -4.56
N ASP A 249 -3.16 15.03 -5.20
CA ASP A 249 -2.59 16.38 -5.03
C ASP A 249 -2.82 16.91 -3.60
N ARG A 250 -3.96 16.58 -2.98
CA ARG A 250 -4.26 16.96 -1.59
C ARG A 250 -3.43 16.18 -0.58
N ALA A 251 -3.12 14.92 -0.86
CA ALA A 251 -2.42 14.05 0.09
C ALA A 251 -0.95 14.45 0.29
N ALA A 252 -0.23 14.78 -0.80
CA ALA A 252 1.11 15.37 -0.72
C ALA A 252 1.50 16.09 -2.02
N PRO A 253 2.28 17.20 -1.94
CA PRO A 253 2.79 17.88 -3.12
C PRO A 253 3.57 16.93 -4.04
N GLY A 254 3.19 16.88 -5.33
CA GLY A 254 3.87 16.06 -6.34
C GLY A 254 3.53 14.56 -6.30
N LEU A 255 2.70 14.09 -5.36
CA LEU A 255 2.33 12.68 -5.25
C LEU A 255 1.65 12.16 -6.53
N ARG A 256 0.74 12.95 -7.10
CA ARG A 256 0.04 12.60 -8.34
C ARG A 256 1.02 12.25 -9.45
N ASP A 257 1.99 13.12 -9.70
CA ASP A 257 2.94 12.95 -10.80
C ASP A 257 3.87 11.75 -10.53
N GLN A 258 4.23 11.50 -9.27
CA GLN A 258 5.00 10.32 -8.88
C GLN A 258 4.22 9.01 -9.09
N VAL A 259 2.93 8.96 -8.71
CA VAL A 259 2.08 7.78 -8.93
C VAL A 259 1.86 7.53 -10.41
N LEU A 260 1.53 8.57 -11.17
CA LEU A 260 1.33 8.47 -12.63
C LEU A 260 2.63 8.11 -13.37
N GLY A 261 3.77 8.59 -12.91
CA GLY A 261 5.08 8.28 -13.48
C GLY A 261 5.56 6.85 -13.20
N ASN A 262 5.24 6.30 -12.02
CA ASN A 262 5.68 4.97 -11.62
C ASN A 262 4.74 3.83 -12.06
N THR A 263 3.53 4.14 -12.53
CA THR A 263 2.57 3.14 -12.99
C THR A 263 2.64 2.94 -14.51
N ALA A 264 2.76 1.69 -14.98
CA ALA A 264 2.84 1.42 -16.42
C ALA A 264 1.46 1.38 -17.11
N ILE A 265 0.44 0.99 -16.36
CA ILE A 265 -0.94 0.81 -16.83
C ILE A 265 -1.84 1.76 -16.05
N LYS A 266 -2.73 2.46 -16.75
CA LYS A 266 -3.78 3.28 -16.16
C LYS A 266 -5.13 2.82 -16.68
N LEU A 267 -6.08 2.65 -15.78
CA LEU A 267 -7.48 2.42 -16.10
C LEU A 267 -8.29 3.58 -15.52
N ALA A 268 -8.71 4.50 -16.37
CA ALA A 268 -9.47 5.68 -15.96
C ALA A 268 -10.94 5.47 -16.30
N HIS A 269 -11.78 5.37 -15.27
CA HIS A 269 -13.23 5.47 -15.43
C HIS A 269 -13.63 6.92 -15.74
N ARG A 270 -14.94 7.22 -15.74
CA ARG A 270 -15.42 8.59 -15.91
C ARG A 270 -14.74 9.53 -14.93
N GLN A 271 -14.25 10.67 -15.41
CA GLN A 271 -13.64 11.71 -14.60
C GLN A 271 -14.44 13.00 -14.75
N ASP A 272 -15.13 13.42 -13.70
CA ASP A 272 -15.99 14.61 -13.74
C ASP A 272 -15.18 15.92 -13.58
N VAL A 273 -14.02 15.84 -12.90
CA VAL A 273 -13.11 16.98 -12.71
C VAL A 273 -12.37 17.31 -14.02
N PRO A 274 -12.49 18.54 -14.56
CA PRO A 274 -11.91 18.89 -15.86
C PRO A 274 -10.39 18.71 -15.95
N SER A 275 -9.65 19.08 -14.89
CA SER A 275 -8.19 18.91 -14.85
C SER A 275 -7.79 17.44 -14.91
N SER A 276 -8.53 16.56 -14.24
CA SER A 276 -8.25 15.12 -14.21
C SER A 276 -8.53 14.48 -15.57
N ALA A 277 -9.67 14.80 -16.20
CA ALA A 277 -9.95 14.38 -17.58
C ALA A 277 -8.88 14.86 -18.57
N GLN A 278 -8.42 16.11 -18.42
CA GLN A 278 -7.34 16.68 -19.23
C GLN A 278 -6.03 15.91 -19.03
N THR A 279 -5.65 15.58 -17.79
CA THR A 279 -4.45 14.81 -17.48
C THR A 279 -4.53 13.40 -18.09
N ILE A 280 -5.67 12.71 -18.00
CA ILE A 280 -5.85 11.39 -18.62
C ILE A 280 -5.69 11.49 -20.16
N ALA A 281 -6.30 12.48 -20.80
CA ALA A 281 -6.18 12.69 -22.25
C ALA A 281 -4.73 12.98 -22.68
N GLN A 282 -4.01 13.83 -21.94
CA GLN A 282 -2.59 14.10 -22.17
C GLN A 282 -1.74 12.84 -22.02
N MET A 283 -2.03 11.99 -21.03
CA MET A 283 -1.35 10.71 -20.85
C MET A 283 -1.66 9.71 -21.98
N ALA A 284 -2.88 9.72 -22.51
CA ALA A 284 -3.27 8.89 -23.65
C ALA A 284 -2.47 9.29 -24.90
N GLY A 285 -2.22 10.59 -25.06
CA GLY A 285 -1.43 11.17 -26.14
C GLY A 285 -2.29 11.72 -27.28
N THR A 286 -1.62 12.18 -28.32
CA THR A 286 -2.23 12.74 -29.53
C THR A 286 -1.89 11.91 -30.77
N GLU A 287 -2.73 12.02 -31.79
CA GLU A 287 -2.51 11.49 -33.13
C GLU A 287 -2.68 12.58 -34.18
N LYS A 288 -2.04 12.39 -35.35
CA LYS A 288 -2.14 13.34 -36.45
C LYS A 288 -3.45 13.12 -37.21
N ALA A 289 -4.24 14.16 -37.33
CA ALA A 289 -5.48 14.18 -38.09
C ALA A 289 -5.48 15.29 -39.14
N TRP A 290 -6.31 15.14 -40.16
CA TRP A 290 -6.53 16.18 -41.17
C TRP A 290 -7.85 16.90 -40.87
N GLU A 291 -7.79 18.20 -40.68
CA GLU A 291 -8.96 19.05 -40.51
C GLU A 291 -9.25 19.77 -41.83
N GLU A 292 -10.46 19.59 -42.36
CA GLU A 292 -10.98 20.36 -43.49
C GLU A 292 -11.84 21.52 -42.99
N THR A 293 -11.45 22.74 -43.35
CA THR A 293 -12.32 23.91 -43.16
C THR A 293 -13.02 24.23 -44.47
N ARG A 294 -14.36 24.29 -44.45
CA ARG A 294 -15.16 24.78 -45.58
C ARG A 294 -15.71 26.16 -45.23
N GLN A 295 -15.46 27.15 -46.09
CA GLN A 295 -16.12 28.45 -45.97
C GLN A 295 -17.55 28.31 -46.51
N LEU A 296 -18.52 28.34 -45.60
CA LEU A 296 -19.94 28.46 -45.96
C LEU A 296 -20.22 29.94 -46.27
N GLY A 297 -20.11 30.31 -47.55
CA GLY A 297 -20.51 31.63 -48.02
C GLY A 297 -22.03 31.74 -48.15
N GLY A 298 -22.63 32.77 -47.54
CA GLY A 298 -24.04 33.07 -47.74
C GLY A 298 -24.44 34.47 -47.28
N ARG A 299 -24.52 35.41 -48.22
CA ARG A 299 -25.41 36.58 -48.11
C ARG A 299 -26.83 36.07 -48.39
N LEU A 300 -27.80 36.50 -47.59
CA LEU A 300 -29.12 35.92 -47.29
C LEU A 300 -30.00 35.26 -48.40
N LEU A 301 -29.66 35.21 -49.70
CA LEU A 301 -30.61 34.78 -50.73
C LEU A 301 -30.08 33.90 -51.88
N ALA A 302 -28.79 33.50 -51.91
CA ALA A 302 -28.30 32.47 -52.84
C ALA A 302 -26.98 31.87 -52.33
N GLY A 303 -27.06 30.72 -51.66
CA GLY A 303 -25.87 30.00 -51.19
C GLY A 303 -25.16 29.31 -52.35
N HIS A 304 -24.18 29.96 -52.96
CA HIS A 304 -23.18 29.27 -53.77
C HIS A 304 -22.06 28.80 -52.85
N GLU A 305 -21.82 27.47 -52.81
CA GLU A 305 -20.64 26.91 -52.17
C GLU A 305 -19.38 27.52 -52.82
N THR A 306 -18.68 28.39 -52.10
CA THR A 306 -17.36 28.84 -52.51
C THR A 306 -16.39 27.68 -52.34
N GLY A 307 -16.01 27.01 -53.44
CA GLY A 307 -15.20 25.79 -53.47
C GLY A 307 -13.74 25.89 -52.99
N ARG A 308 -13.42 26.82 -52.09
CA ARG A 308 -12.12 26.88 -51.39
C ARG A 308 -12.27 26.25 -50.01
N GLY A 309 -11.79 25.02 -49.88
CA GLY A 309 -11.53 24.36 -48.61
C GLY A 309 -10.04 24.25 -48.34
N THR A 310 -9.59 24.54 -47.12
CA THR A 310 -8.20 24.38 -46.71
C THR A 310 -8.08 23.12 -45.86
N ARG A 311 -7.13 22.24 -46.19
CA ARG A 311 -6.75 21.09 -45.35
C ARG A 311 -5.55 21.47 -44.50
N ARG A 312 -5.64 21.30 -43.19
CA ARG A 312 -4.49 21.43 -42.28
C ARG A 312 -4.30 20.15 -41.50
N GLN A 313 -3.04 19.77 -41.30
CA GLN A 313 -2.71 18.67 -40.40
C GLN A 313 -2.68 19.21 -38.98
N VAL A 314 -3.40 18.57 -38.07
CA VAL A 314 -3.50 18.93 -36.66
C VAL A 314 -3.18 17.73 -35.78
N GLU A 315 -2.80 17.98 -34.53
CA GLU A 315 -2.74 16.95 -33.51
C GLU A 315 -4.04 16.95 -32.71
N GLN A 316 -4.69 15.80 -32.62
CA GLN A 316 -5.91 15.59 -31.84
C GLN A 316 -5.65 14.55 -30.74
N PHE A 317 -6.34 14.65 -29.61
CA PHE A 317 -6.24 13.63 -28.57
C PHE A 317 -6.71 12.27 -29.09
N ILE A 318 -5.99 11.19 -28.70
CA ILE A 318 -6.43 9.82 -28.98
C ILE A 318 -7.75 9.51 -28.25
N VAL A 319 -7.93 10.08 -27.06
CA VAL A 319 -9.21 10.09 -26.34
C VAL A 319 -9.46 11.50 -25.82
N HIS A 320 -10.51 12.16 -26.28
CA HIS A 320 -10.75 13.56 -25.94
C HIS A 320 -11.21 13.73 -24.48
N PRO A 321 -10.82 14.80 -23.75
CA PRO A 321 -11.28 15.05 -22.38
C PRO A 321 -12.80 15.05 -22.20
N ASN A 322 -13.54 15.50 -23.22
CA ASN A 322 -15.00 15.45 -23.20
C ASN A 322 -15.54 14.01 -23.26
N GLU A 323 -14.91 13.11 -24.00
CA GLU A 323 -15.30 11.69 -24.01
C GLU A 323 -15.10 11.06 -22.63
N ILE A 324 -13.98 11.37 -21.98
CA ILE A 324 -13.64 10.88 -20.63
C ILE A 324 -14.68 11.33 -19.60
N LYS A 325 -15.13 12.60 -19.68
CA LYS A 325 -16.17 13.16 -18.81
C LYS A 325 -17.55 12.52 -19.03
N THR A 326 -17.79 11.91 -20.18
CA THR A 326 -19.10 11.35 -20.56
C THR A 326 -19.11 9.82 -20.63
N LEU A 327 -18.05 9.14 -20.18
CA LEU A 327 -17.98 7.69 -20.19
C LEU A 327 -19.18 7.09 -19.42
N PRO A 328 -19.94 6.17 -20.03
CA PRO A 328 -21.02 5.49 -19.35
C PRO A 328 -20.48 4.49 -18.31
N PRO A 329 -21.29 4.11 -17.31
CA PRO A 329 -20.96 3.00 -16.43
C PRO A 329 -20.59 1.74 -17.22
N GLY A 330 -19.51 1.06 -16.81
CA GLY A 330 -18.99 -0.11 -17.52
C GLY A 330 -18.03 0.22 -18.68
N GLU A 331 -17.63 1.49 -18.84
CA GLU A 331 -16.55 1.89 -19.73
C GLU A 331 -15.40 2.55 -18.96
N ALA A 332 -14.19 2.41 -19.52
CA ALA A 332 -12.98 3.04 -19.01
C ALA A 332 -11.96 3.27 -20.13
N VAL A 333 -11.09 4.25 -19.96
CA VAL A 333 -9.90 4.45 -20.81
C VAL A 333 -8.76 3.61 -20.26
N LEU A 334 -8.27 2.69 -21.08
CA LEU A 334 -7.05 1.92 -20.80
C LEU A 334 -5.87 2.58 -21.49
N ILE A 335 -4.87 2.99 -20.71
CA ILE A 335 -3.58 3.51 -21.19
C ILE A 335 -2.50 2.52 -20.75
N SER A 336 -1.87 1.86 -21.72
CA SER A 336 -0.69 1.02 -21.48
C SER A 336 0.55 1.71 -22.02
N LYS A 337 1.57 1.86 -21.17
CA LYS A 337 2.93 2.26 -21.56
C LYS A 337 3.84 1.05 -21.84
N LEU A 338 3.35 -0.17 -21.64
CA LEU A 338 4.05 -1.40 -22.03
C LEU A 338 4.01 -1.57 -23.56
N PRO A 339 5.09 -2.01 -24.23
CA PRO A 339 5.10 -2.25 -25.66
C PRO A 339 4.10 -3.34 -26.11
N PRO A 340 3.29 -3.11 -27.17
CA PRO A 340 3.10 -1.83 -27.85
C PRO A 340 2.27 -0.88 -26.99
N ALA A 341 2.76 0.35 -26.81
CA ALA A 341 2.05 1.38 -26.06
C ALA A 341 0.73 1.73 -26.78
N ARG A 342 -0.38 1.74 -26.05
CA ARG A 342 -1.72 1.95 -26.61
C ARG A 342 -2.61 2.68 -25.61
N ALA A 343 -3.47 3.56 -26.13
CA ALA A 343 -4.59 4.13 -25.42
C ALA A 343 -5.88 3.79 -26.17
N ARG A 344 -6.91 3.32 -25.45
CA ARG A 344 -8.22 3.01 -26.02
C ARG A 344 -9.30 2.96 -24.95
N THR A 345 -10.55 3.19 -25.35
CA THR A 345 -11.71 2.89 -24.52
C THR A 345 -11.95 1.37 -24.49
N VAL A 346 -12.22 0.83 -23.30
CA VAL A 346 -12.52 -0.58 -23.06
C VAL A 346 -13.82 -0.71 -22.27
N ARG A 347 -14.48 -1.86 -22.41
CA ARG A 347 -15.60 -2.22 -21.56
C ARG A 347 -15.12 -2.99 -20.33
N VAL A 348 -15.65 -2.60 -19.18
CA VAL A 348 -15.40 -3.20 -17.87
C VAL A 348 -16.72 -3.82 -17.41
N SER A 349 -16.75 -5.14 -17.35
CA SER A 349 -17.91 -5.86 -16.80
C SER A 349 -17.81 -5.90 -15.28
N ALA A 350 -18.96 -5.79 -14.61
CA ALA A 350 -19.03 -6.09 -13.18
C ALA A 350 -18.58 -7.54 -12.93
N PRO A 351 -17.86 -7.82 -11.84
CA PRO A 351 -17.52 -9.18 -11.48
C PRO A 351 -18.81 -10.01 -11.35
N GLN A 352 -18.84 -11.16 -12.00
CA GLN A 352 -19.89 -12.14 -11.75
C GLN A 352 -19.68 -12.68 -10.34
N LEU A 353 -20.50 -12.24 -9.41
CA LEU A 353 -20.59 -12.87 -8.11
C LEU A 353 -21.23 -14.24 -8.35
N ASP A 354 -20.42 -15.29 -8.39
CA ASP A 354 -20.93 -16.65 -8.23
C ASP A 354 -21.77 -16.64 -6.95
N ARG A 355 -23.05 -17.05 -7.06
CA ARG A 355 -23.91 -17.21 -5.88
C ARG A 355 -23.13 -18.05 -4.88
N PRO A 356 -23.13 -17.69 -3.57
CA PRO A 356 -22.43 -18.49 -2.58
C PRO A 356 -22.85 -19.95 -2.74
N ARG A 357 -21.88 -20.84 -2.97
CA ARG A 357 -22.13 -22.28 -2.94
C ARG A 357 -22.83 -22.55 -1.62
N GLU A 358 -24.06 -23.07 -1.67
CA GLU A 358 -24.77 -23.49 -0.46
C GLU A 358 -23.79 -24.29 0.39
N PRO A 359 -23.66 -23.99 1.71
CA PRO A 359 -22.84 -24.80 2.57
C PRO A 359 -23.33 -26.25 2.40
N ALA A 360 -22.42 -27.13 1.98
CA ALA A 360 -22.71 -28.54 1.81
C ALA A 360 -23.44 -29.01 3.06
N ARG A 361 -24.72 -29.38 2.91
CA ARG A 361 -25.50 -29.98 4.00
C ARG A 361 -24.67 -31.15 4.48
N ARG A 362 -24.07 -31.04 5.67
CA ARG A 362 -23.53 -32.21 6.36
C ARG A 362 -24.73 -33.12 6.52
N GLY A 363 -24.74 -34.21 5.76
CA GLY A 363 -25.75 -35.23 5.88
C GLY A 363 -25.73 -35.74 7.31
N ASP A 364 -26.90 -35.68 7.95
CA ASP A 364 -27.23 -36.57 9.03
C ASP A 364 -27.11 -38.01 8.53
N GLU A 365 -26.01 -38.67 8.85
CA GLU A 365 -25.97 -40.13 9.00
C GLU A 365 -25.82 -40.45 10.49
N LEU A 366 -26.92 -40.18 11.21
CA LEU A 366 -27.31 -40.97 12.37
C LEU A 366 -27.92 -42.27 11.85
N ALA A 367 -27.11 -43.33 11.71
CA ALA A 367 -27.55 -44.73 11.80
C ALA A 367 -26.34 -45.68 11.67
N ARG A 368 -25.82 -46.16 12.81
CA ARG A 368 -25.88 -47.57 13.23
C ARG A 368 -25.13 -47.79 14.53
#